data_AF-A0A7S2NUD9-F1
#
_entry.id   AF-A0A7S2NUD9-F1
#
_cell.length_a   1.000
_cell.length_b   1.000
_cell.length_c   1.000
_cell.angle_alpha   90.00
_cell.angle_beta   90.00
_cell.angle_gamma   90.00
#
_symmetry.space_group_name_H-M   'P 1'
#
loop_
_entity.id
_entity.type
_entity.pdbx_description
1 polymer ?
#
loop_
_entity_poly.entity_id
_entity_poly.type
_entity_poly.pdbx_seq_one_letter_code
_entity_poly.pdbx_strand_id
1 'polypeptide(L)'
;PCTTQFDFVGLSHLDESSVAPIGSRKRKQKRDVLPEGSRLKLPLWAVEKWGELNFIRTRLPKLHCRRSREQLVSDPASADLRARGERYVQAGILVCDWTEHCMQKIAEREAAPRSSGSIRSSTLSRADNAEMQREIAELRNTLREVYTGARLRQSLDWSLSSVGQDVSHFTRRLTVLEKKLFEVGLDA
;
A
#
# COMPACT_ATOMS: atom_id res chain seq x y z
N PRO A 1 6.17 0.21 0.81
CA PRO A 1 7.50 0.80 1.10
C PRO A 1 7.72 0.73 2.60
N CYS A 2 8.89 0.26 3.02
CA CYS A 2 9.13 -0.08 4.42
C CYS A 2 10.42 0.57 4.90
N THR A 3 10.52 0.84 6.20
CA THR A 3 11.73 1.34 6.85
C THR A 3 12.13 0.39 7.96
N THR A 4 13.42 0.05 8.07
CA THR A 4 13.92 -0.80 9.17
C THR A 4 13.78 -0.10 10.52
N GLN A 5 13.47 -0.86 11.58
CA GLN A 5 13.44 -0.34 12.95
C GLN A 5 14.71 -0.66 13.76
N PHE A 6 15.63 -1.42 13.20
CA PHE A 6 16.91 -1.75 13.82
C PHE A 6 17.95 -2.11 12.75
N ASP A 7 19.20 -2.26 13.20
CA ASP A 7 20.31 -2.68 12.37
C ASP A 7 20.23 -4.19 12.07
N PHE A 8 20.24 -4.57 10.78
CA PHE A 8 20.30 -5.97 10.37
C PHE A 8 21.68 -6.35 9.88
N VAL A 9 22.24 -7.43 10.40
CA VAL A 9 23.48 -8.02 9.87
C VAL A 9 23.14 -8.96 8.70
N GLY A 10 23.96 -8.98 7.64
CA GLY A 10 23.79 -9.88 6.49
C GLY A 10 22.85 -9.36 5.39
N LEU A 11 22.22 -8.19 5.60
CA LEU A 11 21.14 -7.68 4.73
C LEU A 11 21.48 -6.36 4.04
N SER A 12 22.77 -6.00 3.95
CA SER A 12 23.19 -4.73 3.36
C SER A 12 22.83 -4.60 1.86
N HIS A 13 22.66 -5.72 1.16
CA HIS A 13 22.27 -5.78 -0.25
C HIS A 13 20.82 -5.31 -0.52
N LEU A 14 19.98 -5.23 0.51
CA LEU A 14 18.59 -4.75 0.39
C LEU A 14 18.47 -3.22 0.43
N ASP A 15 19.55 -2.51 0.77
CA ASP A 15 19.56 -1.06 0.87
C ASP A 15 19.50 -0.40 -0.52
N GLU A 16 18.36 0.23 -0.83
CA GLU A 16 18.18 0.97 -2.09
C GLU A 16 19.15 2.15 -2.24
N SER A 17 19.65 2.71 -1.13
CA SER A 17 20.61 3.82 -1.14
C SER A 17 22.05 3.36 -1.42
N SER A 18 22.29 2.06 -1.41
CA SER A 18 23.60 1.48 -1.67
C SER A 18 23.93 1.34 -3.16
N VAL A 19 22.97 1.53 -4.07
CA VAL A 19 23.19 1.43 -5.52
C VAL A 19 23.96 2.67 -6.01
N ALA A 20 25.29 2.58 -5.94
CA ALA A 20 26.19 3.57 -6.55
C ALA A 20 26.12 3.46 -8.09
N PRO A 21 26.30 4.57 -8.82
CA PRO A 21 26.32 4.54 -10.29
C PRO A 21 27.44 3.63 -10.80
N ILE A 22 27.15 2.96 -11.92
CA ILE A 22 28.05 2.07 -12.65
C ILE A 22 29.32 2.86 -13.02
N GLY A 23 30.39 2.71 -12.24
CA GLY A 23 31.67 3.38 -12.50
C GLY A 23 32.58 3.63 -11.28
N SER A 24 32.05 3.68 -10.06
CA SER A 24 32.90 3.93 -8.88
C SER A 24 33.53 2.66 -8.32
N ARG A 25 34.78 2.41 -8.72
CA ARG A 25 35.70 1.43 -8.11
C ARG A 25 35.97 1.75 -6.63
N LYS A 26 36.13 0.67 -5.84
CA LYS A 26 36.57 0.58 -4.44
C LYS A 26 35.56 1.03 -3.37
N ARG A 27 34.59 0.17 -3.03
CA ARG A 27 33.99 0.21 -1.69
C ARG A 27 34.82 -0.65 -0.74
N LYS A 28 35.56 0.02 0.14
CA LYS A 28 36.05 -0.51 1.43
C LYS A 28 34.98 -1.45 2.00
N GLN A 29 35.42 -2.62 2.43
CA GLN A 29 34.72 -3.64 3.22
C GLN A 29 33.68 -3.00 4.16
N LYS A 30 32.50 -2.72 3.63
CA LYS A 30 31.41 -2.08 4.37
C LYS A 30 30.87 -3.22 5.22
N ARG A 31 30.88 -3.06 6.55
CA ARG A 31 30.24 -4.03 7.46
C ARG A 31 28.91 -4.41 6.84
N ASP A 32 28.66 -5.71 6.69
CA ASP A 32 27.46 -6.25 6.06
C ASP A 32 26.27 -6.01 6.99
N VAL A 33 25.90 -4.74 7.13
CA VAL A 33 24.91 -4.24 8.08
C VAL A 33 24.04 -3.25 7.33
N LEU A 34 22.74 -3.47 7.43
CA LEU A 34 21.68 -2.60 6.96
C LEU A 34 21.25 -1.73 8.15
N PRO A 35 21.51 -0.42 8.14
CA PRO A 35 21.24 0.43 9.29
C PRO A 35 19.74 0.61 9.56
N GLU A 36 19.39 0.95 10.79
CA GLU A 36 18.06 1.42 11.18
C GLU A 36 17.61 2.61 10.30
N GLY A 37 16.32 2.67 9.98
CA GLY A 37 15.74 3.71 9.13
C GLY A 37 15.98 3.52 7.62
N SER A 38 16.69 2.47 7.21
CA SER A 38 16.91 2.14 5.80
C SER A 38 15.59 1.86 5.08
N ARG A 39 15.44 2.42 3.88
CA ARG A 39 14.24 2.25 3.05
C ARG A 39 14.36 0.99 2.21
N LEU A 40 13.38 0.11 2.33
CA LEU A 40 13.32 -1.19 1.66
C LEU A 40 12.10 -1.30 0.76
N LYS A 41 12.27 -1.96 -0.38
CA LYS A 41 11.18 -2.55 -1.17
C LYS A 41 11.19 -4.05 -0.94
N LEU A 42 10.17 -4.51 -0.21
CA LEU A 42 9.98 -5.92 0.10
C LEU A 42 8.71 -6.43 -0.60
N PRO A 43 8.68 -7.72 -0.98
CA PRO A 43 7.46 -8.35 -1.46
C PRO A 43 6.44 -8.46 -0.32
N LEU A 44 5.15 -8.51 -0.66
CA LEU A 44 4.06 -8.44 0.31
C LEU A 44 4.14 -9.53 1.39
N TRP A 45 4.51 -10.76 1.01
CA TRP A 45 4.67 -11.88 1.94
C TRP A 45 5.76 -11.64 3.01
N ALA A 46 6.84 -10.93 2.65
CA ALA A 46 7.93 -10.62 3.57
C ALA A 46 7.54 -9.46 4.48
N VAL A 47 6.87 -8.46 3.89
CA VAL A 47 6.31 -7.33 4.62
C VAL A 47 5.39 -7.81 5.73
N GLU A 48 4.60 -8.86 5.47
CA GLU A 48 3.70 -9.43 6.46
C GLU A 48 4.40 -9.92 7.72
N LYS A 49 5.30 -10.88 7.58
CA LYS A 49 5.96 -11.47 8.75
C LYS A 49 6.89 -10.46 9.44
N TRP A 50 7.55 -9.59 8.68
CA TRP A 50 8.44 -8.61 9.27
C TRP A 50 7.67 -7.46 9.95
N GLY A 51 6.50 -7.11 9.44
CA GLY A 51 5.61 -6.14 10.07
C GLY A 51 5.03 -6.65 11.40
N GLU A 52 4.54 -7.89 11.43
CA GLU A 52 4.07 -8.55 12.66
C GLU A 52 5.15 -8.63 13.75
N LEU A 53 6.41 -8.82 13.34
CA LEU A 53 7.57 -8.88 14.22
C LEU A 53 8.08 -7.49 14.66
N ASN A 54 7.49 -6.41 14.14
CA ASN A 54 7.94 -5.04 14.34
C ASN A 54 9.40 -4.81 13.85
N PHE A 55 9.82 -5.55 12.83
CA PHE A 55 11.15 -5.46 12.20
C PHE A 55 11.25 -4.29 11.24
N ILE A 56 10.12 -3.97 10.63
CA ILE A 56 9.97 -2.87 9.69
C ILE A 56 8.76 -2.04 10.10
N ARG A 57 8.85 -0.74 9.84
CA ARG A 57 7.72 0.16 9.83
C ARG A 57 7.22 0.30 8.40
N THR A 58 5.92 0.14 8.21
CA THR A 58 5.31 0.26 6.91
C THR A 58 4.65 1.61 6.72
N ARG A 59 4.64 2.05 5.47
CA ARG A 59 3.97 3.26 5.04
C ARG A 59 3.10 2.94 3.85
N LEU A 60 2.01 3.69 3.71
CA LEU A 60 1.15 3.55 2.54
C LEU A 60 1.97 3.72 1.25
N PRO A 61 1.76 2.86 0.25
CA PRO A 61 2.34 3.06 -1.07
C PRO A 61 1.98 4.44 -1.62
N LYS A 62 2.90 5.03 -2.41
CA LYS A 62 2.67 6.35 -3.04
C LYS A 62 1.37 6.41 -3.84
N LEU A 63 0.97 5.28 -4.42
CA LEU A 63 -0.27 5.17 -5.20
C LEU A 63 -1.53 5.41 -4.37
N HIS A 64 -1.46 5.18 -3.05
CA HIS A 64 -2.55 5.38 -2.09
C HIS A 64 -2.30 6.56 -1.14
N CYS A 65 -1.29 7.39 -1.39
CA CYS A 65 -1.02 8.54 -0.54
C CYS A 65 -2.13 9.59 -0.63
N ARG A 66 -2.19 10.48 0.36
CA ARG A 66 -3.19 11.55 0.45
C ARG A 66 -3.38 12.33 -0.86
N ARG A 67 -2.30 12.82 -1.48
CA ARG A 67 -2.36 13.55 -2.75
C ARG A 67 -2.98 12.72 -3.88
N SER A 68 -2.66 11.43 -3.95
CA SER A 68 -3.22 10.52 -4.96
C SER A 68 -4.72 10.31 -4.74
N ARG A 69 -5.15 10.22 -3.47
CA ARG A 69 -6.55 10.09 -3.06
C ARG A 69 -7.35 11.36 -3.37
N GLU A 70 -6.83 12.53 -3.04
CA GLU A 70 -7.50 13.82 -3.31
C GLU A 70 -7.78 14.00 -4.81
N GLN A 71 -6.82 13.64 -5.67
CA GLN A 71 -7.01 13.65 -7.13
C GLN A 71 -8.05 12.65 -7.63
N LEU A 72 -8.21 11.52 -6.92
CA LEU A 72 -9.19 10.50 -7.28
C LEU A 72 -10.60 10.90 -6.86
N VAL A 73 -10.74 11.53 -5.70
CA VAL A 73 -12.03 12.01 -5.20
C VAL A 73 -12.53 13.18 -6.04
N SER A 74 -11.63 14.04 -6.54
CA SER A 74 -12.05 15.19 -7.37
C SER A 74 -12.70 14.78 -8.70
N ASP A 75 -12.22 13.71 -9.33
CA ASP A 75 -12.80 13.19 -10.57
C ASP A 75 -12.56 11.68 -10.71
N PRO A 76 -13.43 10.86 -10.10
CA PRO A 76 -13.26 9.40 -10.12
C PRO A 76 -13.58 8.81 -11.50
N ALA A 77 -14.46 9.44 -12.28
CA ALA A 77 -14.91 8.94 -13.58
C ALA A 77 -13.85 9.11 -14.68
N SER A 78 -13.13 10.23 -14.70
CA SER A 78 -12.05 10.46 -15.66
C SER A 78 -10.71 9.85 -15.25
N ALA A 79 -10.57 9.42 -13.99
CA ALA A 79 -9.36 8.76 -13.53
C ALA A 79 -9.13 7.42 -14.27
N ASP A 80 -7.91 7.22 -14.78
CA ASP A 80 -7.45 5.92 -15.27
C ASP A 80 -6.85 5.11 -14.11
N LEU A 81 -7.70 4.29 -13.47
CA LEU A 81 -7.27 3.42 -12.38
C LEU A 81 -6.33 2.32 -12.86
N ARG A 82 -6.49 1.84 -14.10
CA ARG A 82 -5.65 0.78 -14.64
C ARG A 82 -4.22 1.25 -14.86
N ALA A 83 -4.03 2.48 -15.34
CA ALA A 83 -2.71 3.11 -15.46
C ALA A 83 -2.01 3.26 -14.10
N ARG A 84 -2.77 3.44 -13.01
CA ARG A 84 -2.23 3.46 -11.64
C ARG A 84 -1.94 2.07 -11.09
N GLY A 85 -2.72 1.07 -11.54
CA GLY A 85 -2.51 -0.33 -11.25
C GLY A 85 -3.75 -1.15 -11.64
N GLU A 86 -3.54 -2.24 -12.37
CA GLU A 86 -4.63 -3.13 -12.82
C GLU A 86 -5.51 -3.64 -11.67
N ARG A 87 -4.93 -3.81 -10.48
CA ARG A 87 -5.58 -4.25 -9.25
C ARG A 87 -5.66 -3.15 -8.20
N TYR A 88 -5.81 -1.87 -8.61
CA TYR A 88 -5.77 -0.71 -7.71
C TYR A 88 -6.66 -0.87 -6.47
N VAL A 89 -7.92 -1.23 -6.65
CA VAL A 89 -8.89 -1.36 -5.54
C VAL A 89 -8.53 -2.55 -4.64
N GLN A 90 -8.22 -3.71 -5.22
CA GLN A 90 -7.84 -4.91 -4.47
C GLN A 90 -6.55 -4.69 -3.66
N ALA A 91 -5.54 -4.07 -4.28
CA ALA A 91 -4.28 -3.75 -3.62
C ALA A 91 -4.49 -2.77 -2.45
N GLY A 92 -5.38 -1.78 -2.61
CA GLY A 92 -5.75 -0.85 -1.55
C GLY A 92 -6.38 -1.55 -0.35
N ILE A 93 -7.35 -2.45 -0.59
CA ILE A 93 -7.99 -3.26 0.47
C ILE A 93 -6.95 -4.10 1.21
N LEU A 94 -6.11 -4.82 0.46
CA LEU A 94 -5.04 -5.65 1.03
C LEU A 94 -4.08 -4.85 1.90
N VAL A 95 -3.67 -3.66 1.45
CA VAL A 95 -2.79 -2.78 2.23
C VAL A 95 -3.45 -2.32 3.52
N CYS A 96 -4.73 -1.95 3.48
CA CYS A 96 -5.49 -1.55 4.68
C CYS A 96 -5.56 -2.70 5.69
N ASP A 97 -6.07 -3.85 5.27
CA ASP A 97 -6.30 -5.00 6.16
C ASP A 97 -4.98 -5.50 6.76
N TRP A 98 -3.94 -5.55 5.95
CA TRP A 98 -2.63 -5.98 6.37
C TRP A 98 -1.99 -5.02 7.40
N THR A 99 -2.10 -3.71 7.15
CA THR A 99 -1.50 -2.72 8.05
C THR A 99 -2.20 -2.76 9.40
N GLU A 100 -3.53 -2.86 9.42
CA GLU A 100 -4.28 -3.04 10.67
C GLU A 100 -3.93 -4.31 11.40
N HIS A 101 -3.78 -5.43 10.67
CA HIS A 101 -3.37 -6.70 11.26
C HIS A 101 -2.01 -6.58 11.98
N CYS A 102 -1.04 -5.93 11.34
CA CYS A 102 0.27 -5.71 11.95
C CYS A 102 0.18 -4.82 13.19
N MET A 103 -0.59 -3.75 13.12
CA MET A 103 -0.78 -2.85 14.26
C MET A 103 -1.45 -3.55 15.45
N GLN A 104 -2.45 -4.40 15.18
CA GLN A 104 -3.09 -5.22 16.20
C GLN A 104 -2.10 -6.19 16.84
N LYS A 105 -1.29 -6.90 16.05
CA LYS A 105 -0.28 -7.83 16.54
C LYS A 105 0.80 -7.15 17.38
N ILE A 106 1.21 -5.95 17.00
CA ILE A 106 2.15 -5.13 17.79
C ILE A 106 1.50 -4.73 19.12
N ALA A 107 0.24 -4.26 19.11
CA ALA A 107 -0.49 -3.90 20.31
C ALA A 107 -0.69 -5.09 21.28
N GLU A 108 -1.04 -6.27 20.77
CA GLU A 108 -1.15 -7.52 21.55
C GLU A 108 0.17 -7.84 22.27
N ARG A 109 1.31 -7.66 21.61
CA ARG A 109 2.65 -7.89 22.20
C ARG A 109 3.05 -6.85 23.23
N GLU A 110 2.59 -5.62 23.07
CA GLU A 110 2.81 -4.56 24.06
C GLU A 110 1.94 -4.74 25.32
N ALA A 111 0.74 -5.31 25.16
CA ALA A 111 -0.19 -5.58 26.26
C ALA A 111 0.18 -6.81 27.11
N ALA A 112 1.00 -7.73 26.58
CA ALA A 112 1.47 -8.89 27.32
C ALA A 112 2.39 -8.50 28.49
N PRO A 113 2.27 -9.14 29.68
CA PRO A 113 3.07 -8.79 30.86
C PRO A 113 4.57 -9.03 30.58
N ARG A 114 5.34 -7.94 30.51
CA ARG A 114 6.78 -7.98 30.29
C ARG A 114 7.54 -8.19 31.60
N SER A 115 8.41 -9.18 31.62
CA SER A 115 9.58 -9.21 32.51
C SER A 115 10.43 -7.94 32.27
N SER A 116 10.73 -7.22 33.34
CA SER A 116 11.44 -5.94 33.42
C SER A 116 12.58 -5.80 32.39
N GLY A 117 12.54 -4.78 31.51
CA GLY A 117 13.75 -4.46 30.73
C GLY A 117 13.69 -3.52 29.51
N SER A 118 12.55 -3.03 29.01
CA SER A 118 12.59 -2.12 27.84
C SER A 118 11.48 -1.07 27.86
N ILE A 119 11.84 0.15 28.25
CA ILE A 119 10.91 1.27 28.53
C ILE A 119 10.94 2.37 27.43
N ARG A 120 11.84 2.34 26.44
CA ARG A 120 12.17 3.56 25.67
C ARG A 120 11.44 3.82 24.34
N SER A 121 10.52 2.97 23.87
CA SER A 121 9.94 3.10 22.50
C SER A 121 8.43 3.40 22.42
N SER A 122 7.69 3.55 23.52
CA SER A 122 6.23 3.37 23.49
C SER A 122 5.40 4.62 23.14
N THR A 123 5.86 5.84 23.42
CA THR A 123 5.03 7.05 23.24
C THR A 123 5.04 7.59 21.82
N LEU A 124 6.21 7.65 21.18
CA LEU A 124 6.36 8.05 19.77
C LEU A 124 5.65 7.06 18.83
N SER A 125 5.77 5.75 19.11
CA SER A 125 5.09 4.67 18.37
C SER A 125 3.56 4.81 18.42
N ARG A 126 2.97 5.23 19.55
CA ARG A 126 1.51 5.36 19.67
C ARG A 126 0.92 6.50 18.83
N ALA A 127 1.56 7.66 18.80
CA ALA A 127 1.11 8.78 17.98
C ALA A 127 1.21 8.45 16.48
N ASP A 128 2.34 7.87 16.09
CA ASP A 128 2.60 7.37 14.75
C ASP A 128 1.58 6.31 14.29
N ASN A 129 1.20 5.40 15.20
CA ASN A 129 0.17 4.40 14.95
C ASN A 129 -1.21 5.05 14.81
N ALA A 130 -1.57 6.01 15.66
CA ALA A 130 -2.85 6.71 15.55
C ALA A 130 -2.99 7.48 14.21
N GLU A 131 -1.90 8.09 13.73
CA GLU A 131 -1.86 8.73 12.41
C GLU A 131 -2.07 7.70 11.29
N MET A 132 -1.34 6.58 11.33
CA MET A 132 -1.48 5.50 10.35
C MET A 132 -2.92 4.94 10.31
N GLN A 133 -3.56 4.75 11.47
CA GLN A 133 -4.97 4.34 11.54
C GLN A 133 -5.91 5.33 10.86
N ARG A 134 -5.69 6.62 11.04
CA ARG A 134 -6.47 7.65 10.34
C ARG A 134 -6.25 7.58 8.83
N GLU A 135 -5.02 7.44 8.38
CA GLU A 135 -4.72 7.31 6.95
C GLU A 135 -5.36 6.07 6.32
N ILE A 136 -5.39 4.94 7.03
CA ILE A 136 -6.05 3.70 6.60
C ILE A 136 -7.56 3.91 6.49
N ALA A 137 -8.18 4.52 7.51
CA ALA A 137 -9.61 4.80 7.51
C ALA A 137 -10.01 5.72 6.33
N GLU A 138 -9.22 6.77 6.09
CA GLU A 138 -9.39 7.65 4.94
C GLU A 138 -9.24 6.89 3.61
N LEU A 139 -8.21 6.04 3.49
CA LEU A 139 -8.01 5.23 2.29
C LEU A 139 -9.20 4.32 2.03
N ARG A 140 -9.76 3.67 3.05
CA ARG A 140 -10.98 2.86 2.89
C ARG A 140 -12.16 3.68 2.42
N ASN A 141 -12.37 4.86 2.99
CA ASN A 141 -13.44 5.76 2.56
C ASN A 141 -13.27 6.19 1.11
N THR A 142 -12.05 6.58 0.70
CA THR A 142 -11.75 6.92 -0.70
C THR A 142 -11.98 5.72 -1.63
N LEU A 143 -11.50 4.52 -1.27
CA LEU A 143 -11.70 3.33 -2.10
C LEU A 143 -13.20 3.01 -2.26
N ARG A 144 -13.98 3.16 -1.18
CA ARG A 144 -15.43 2.98 -1.22
C ARG A 144 -16.07 4.01 -2.14
N GLU A 145 -15.80 5.29 -1.94
CA GLU A 145 -16.38 6.39 -2.71
C GLU A 145 -16.04 6.29 -4.21
N VAL A 146 -14.78 6.01 -4.54
CA VAL A 146 -14.33 5.85 -5.93
C VAL A 146 -15.01 4.64 -6.58
N TYR A 147 -15.14 3.52 -5.86
CA TYR A 147 -15.72 2.29 -6.43
C TYR A 147 -17.25 2.36 -6.54
N THR A 148 -17.97 2.80 -5.50
CA THR A 148 -19.45 2.77 -5.47
C THR A 148 -20.11 4.05 -6.00
N GLY A 149 -19.34 5.10 -6.27
CA GLY A 149 -19.85 6.39 -6.71
C GLY A 149 -20.03 6.49 -8.23
N ALA A 150 -19.54 7.60 -8.79
CA ALA A 150 -19.73 7.93 -10.20
C ALA A 150 -19.18 6.87 -11.17
N ARG A 151 -18.09 6.16 -10.81
CA ARG A 151 -17.52 5.09 -11.66
C ARG A 151 -18.44 3.89 -11.80
N LEU A 152 -19.10 3.46 -10.72
CA LEU A 152 -20.03 2.33 -10.79
C LEU A 152 -21.19 2.68 -11.70
N ARG A 153 -21.79 3.86 -11.48
CA ARG A 153 -22.87 4.36 -12.34
C ARG A 153 -22.46 4.41 -13.80
N GLN A 154 -21.30 5.02 -14.09
CA GLN A 154 -20.79 5.09 -15.45
C GLN A 154 -20.55 3.69 -16.05
N SER A 155 -19.97 2.76 -15.29
CA SER A 155 -19.70 1.40 -15.77
C SER A 155 -20.98 0.63 -16.08
N LEU A 156 -22.01 0.79 -15.25
CA LEU A 156 -23.34 0.20 -15.47
C LEU A 156 -24.07 0.85 -16.64
N ASP A 157 -24.03 2.18 -16.74
CA ASP A 157 -24.63 2.91 -17.86
C ASP A 157 -24.01 2.43 -19.17
N TRP A 158 -22.67 2.33 -19.25
CA TRP A 158 -22.00 1.79 -20.43
C TRP A 158 -22.31 0.30 -20.66
N SER A 159 -22.37 -0.56 -19.63
CA SER A 159 -22.64 -1.98 -19.86
C SER A 159 -24.05 -2.20 -20.41
N LEU A 160 -25.04 -1.41 -19.97
CA LEU A 160 -26.44 -1.57 -20.36
C LEU A 160 -26.83 -0.82 -21.65
N SER A 161 -26.08 0.23 -22.03
CA SER A 161 -26.46 1.10 -23.17
C SER A 161 -25.50 1.07 -24.36
N SER A 162 -24.40 0.31 -24.28
CA SER A 162 -23.35 0.31 -25.32
C SER A 162 -23.58 -0.64 -26.50
N VAL A 163 -24.78 -1.18 -26.68
CA VAL A 163 -25.08 -2.11 -27.77
C VAL A 163 -24.77 -1.45 -29.12
N GLY A 164 -23.79 -2.01 -29.85
CA GLY A 164 -23.34 -1.50 -31.15
C GLY A 164 -22.34 -0.34 -31.11
N GLN A 165 -21.82 0.06 -29.94
CA GLN A 165 -20.80 1.10 -29.78
C GLN A 165 -19.43 0.52 -29.45
N ASP A 166 -18.35 1.16 -29.91
CA ASP A 166 -16.99 0.80 -29.53
C ASP A 166 -16.67 1.29 -28.10
N VAL A 167 -16.70 0.38 -27.14
CA VAL A 167 -16.34 0.62 -25.74
C VAL A 167 -14.87 0.30 -25.41
N SER A 168 -14.03 0.05 -26.42
CA SER A 168 -12.62 -0.33 -26.20
C SER A 168 -11.84 0.71 -25.42
N HIS A 169 -12.09 2.00 -25.67
CA HIS A 169 -11.42 3.08 -24.94
C HIS A 169 -11.81 3.10 -23.45
N PHE A 170 -13.08 2.86 -23.15
CA PHE A 170 -13.59 2.82 -21.78
C PHE A 170 -13.08 1.59 -21.02
N THR A 171 -13.25 0.40 -21.60
CA THR A 171 -12.85 -0.87 -20.98
C THR A 171 -11.34 -0.97 -20.71
N ARG A 172 -10.51 -0.27 -21.51
CA ARG A 172 -9.06 -0.18 -21.27
C ARG A 172 -8.70 0.52 -19.97
N ARG A 173 -9.55 1.39 -19.43
CA ARG A 173 -9.32 2.17 -18.19
C ARG A 173 -9.87 1.51 -16.92
N LEU A 174 -10.58 0.39 -17.08
CA LEU A 174 -11.16 -0.36 -15.98
C LEU A 174 -10.13 -1.26 -15.31
N THR A 175 -10.23 -1.36 -13.98
CA THR A 175 -9.51 -2.37 -13.19
C THR A 175 -10.11 -3.76 -13.41
N VAL A 176 -9.41 -4.81 -12.95
CA VAL A 176 -9.91 -6.20 -13.07
C VAL A 176 -11.30 -6.40 -12.47
N LEU A 177 -11.57 -5.78 -11.31
CA LEU A 177 -12.88 -5.87 -10.66
C LEU A 177 -13.98 -5.21 -11.48
N GLU A 178 -13.71 -4.01 -11.99
CA GLU A 178 -14.70 -3.25 -12.75
C GLU A 178 -14.93 -3.85 -14.13
N LYS A 179 -13.88 -4.39 -14.76
CA LYS A 179 -14.02 -5.11 -16.02
C LYS A 179 -14.90 -6.34 -15.86
N LYS A 180 -14.70 -7.11 -14.77
CA LYS A 180 -15.57 -8.25 -14.47
C LYS A 180 -17.02 -7.83 -14.25
N LEU A 181 -17.25 -6.73 -13.53
CA LEU A 181 -18.59 -6.18 -13.33
C LEU A 181 -19.23 -5.73 -14.65
N PHE A 182 -18.45 -5.07 -15.50
CA PHE A 182 -18.88 -4.61 -16.83
C PHE A 182 -19.29 -5.77 -17.73
N GLU A 183 -18.49 -6.85 -17.77
CA GLU A 183 -18.79 -8.08 -18.52
C GLU A 183 -20.09 -8.72 -18.04
N VAL A 184 -20.27 -8.85 -16.72
CA VAL A 184 -21.53 -9.36 -16.14
C VAL A 184 -22.73 -8.50 -16.54
N GLY A 185 -22.55 -7.18 -16.64
CA GLY A 185 -23.61 -6.27 -17.09
C GLY A 185 -23.92 -6.32 -18.58
N LEU A 186 -23.00 -6.84 -19.41
CA LEU A 186 -23.24 -7.07 -20.85
C LEU A 186 -24.00 -8.39 -21.10
N ASP A 187 -23.80 -9.37 -20.22
CA ASP A 187 -24.45 -10.68 -20.30
C ASP A 187 -25.87 -10.70 -19.70
N ALA A 188 -26.30 -9.61 -19.05
CA ALA A 188 -27.58 -9.46 -18.35
C ALA A 188 -28.69 -8.90 -19.24
#